data_AF-U4T3D0-F1
#
_entry.id   AF-U4T3D0-F1
#
_cell.length_a   1.000
_cell.length_b   1.000
_cell.length_c   1.000
_cell.angle_alpha   90.00
_cell.angle_beta   90.00
_cell.angle_gamma   90.00
#
_symmetry.space_group_name_H-M   'P 1'
#
loop_
_entity.id
_entity.type
_entity.pdbx_description
1 polymer ?
#
loop_
_entity_poly.entity_id
_entity_poly.type
_entity_poly.pdbx_seq_one_letter_code
_entity_poly.pdbx_strand_id
1 'polypeptide(L)'
;MNFSEALYDLPNVNLTKEQVNELHSELKNLERFFNENYKNDDKFASDFVDKFSSLLEKYGFYLDVQESFLNNLYPVAEFKNLAGNIIIMIRNTSHEDDFCEFTYEQMIEEMQNDSEY
;
A
#
# COMPACT_ATOMS: atom_id res chain seq x y z
N MET A 1 1.85 -11.18 -10.94
CA MET A 1 0.99 -10.00 -11.14
C MET A 1 1.87 -8.79 -11.40
N ASN A 2 1.55 -7.95 -12.38
CA ASN A 2 2.22 -6.68 -12.64
C ASN A 2 1.41 -5.49 -12.09
N PHE A 3 2.01 -4.30 -12.05
CA PHE A 3 1.33 -3.12 -11.49
C PHE A 3 0.05 -2.72 -12.23
N SER A 4 0.02 -2.79 -13.56
CA SER A 4 -1.18 -2.46 -14.31
C SER A 4 -2.32 -3.44 -14.01
N GLU A 5 -2.00 -4.73 -13.81
CA GLU A 5 -2.94 -5.76 -13.36
C GLU A 5 -3.61 -5.41 -12.02
N ALA A 6 -2.86 -4.82 -11.07
CA ALA A 6 -3.39 -4.41 -9.77
C ALA A 6 -4.46 -3.30 -9.85
N LEU A 7 -4.54 -2.58 -10.98
CA LEU A 7 -5.49 -1.48 -11.17
C LEU A 7 -6.80 -1.90 -11.85
N TYR A 8 -6.85 -3.04 -12.56
CA TYR A 8 -8.00 -3.39 -13.41
C TYR A 8 -9.28 -3.71 -12.63
N ASP A 9 -9.16 -4.28 -11.44
CA ASP A 9 -10.30 -4.72 -10.64
C ASP A 9 -10.76 -3.65 -9.62
N LEU A 10 -10.21 -2.43 -9.69
CA LEU A 10 -10.54 -1.38 -8.74
C LEU A 10 -11.82 -0.66 -9.13
N PRO A 11 -12.80 -0.54 -8.20
CA PRO A 11 -14.05 0.12 -8.49
C PRO A 11 -13.83 1.61 -8.79
N ASN A 12 -14.45 2.11 -9.86
CA ASN A 12 -14.51 3.54 -10.20
C ASN A 12 -13.17 4.22 -10.50
N VAL A 13 -12.14 3.46 -10.86
CA VAL A 13 -10.83 4.00 -11.23
C VAL A 13 -10.66 3.90 -12.75
N ASN A 14 -10.67 5.04 -13.44
CA ASN A 14 -10.43 5.10 -14.88
C ASN A 14 -9.23 6.01 -15.17
N LEU A 15 -8.03 5.46 -15.02
CA LEU A 15 -6.79 6.19 -15.26
C LEU A 15 -6.35 6.07 -16.71
N THR A 16 -5.84 7.18 -17.25
CA THR A 16 -5.12 7.14 -18.53
C THR A 16 -3.79 6.38 -18.36
N LYS A 17 -3.22 5.92 -19.48
CA LYS A 17 -1.89 5.29 -19.47
C LYS A 17 -0.82 6.20 -18.86
N GLU A 18 -0.91 7.52 -19.08
CA GLU A 18 0.01 8.50 -18.49
C GLU A 18 -0.14 8.54 -16.97
N GLN A 19 -1.39 8.62 -16.46
CA GLN A 19 -1.65 8.59 -15.03
C GLN A 19 -1.20 7.29 -14.36
N VAL A 20 -1.34 6.14 -15.03
CA VAL A 20 -0.81 4.85 -14.53
C VAL A 20 0.72 4.90 -14.38
N ASN A 21 1.43 5.45 -15.36
CA ASN A 21 2.89 5.58 -15.31
C ASN A 21 3.35 6.59 -14.24
N GLU A 22 2.63 7.69 -14.08
CA GLU A 22 2.88 8.69 -13.05
C GLU A 22 2.67 8.10 -11.65
N LEU A 23 1.54 7.41 -11.43
CA LEU A 23 1.24 6.73 -10.18
C LEU A 23 2.30 5.69 -9.83
N HIS A 24 2.73 4.87 -10.80
CA HIS A 24 3.82 3.91 -10.62
C HIS A 24 5.10 4.61 -10.12
N SER A 25 5.46 5.73 -10.75
CA SER A 25 6.63 6.52 -10.38
C SER A 25 6.49 7.18 -9.00
N GLU A 26 5.33 7.73 -8.67
CA GLU A 26 5.08 8.34 -7.35
C GLU A 26 5.13 7.28 -6.23
N LEU A 27 4.60 6.07 -6.46
CA LEU A 27 4.70 4.96 -5.50
C LEU A 27 6.15 4.53 -5.28
N LYS A 28 6.97 4.48 -6.34
CA LYS A 28 8.42 4.22 -6.20
C LYS A 28 9.14 5.30 -5.41
N ASN A 29 8.74 6.56 -5.59
CA ASN A 29 9.27 7.67 -4.81
C ASN A 29 8.83 7.59 -3.35
N LEU A 30 7.58 7.16 -3.10
CA LEU A 30 7.07 6.94 -1.75
C LEU A 30 7.81 5.80 -1.03
N GLU A 31 8.07 4.68 -1.71
CA GLU A 31 8.90 3.58 -1.20
C GLU A 31 10.32 4.04 -0.88
N ARG A 32 10.93 4.84 -1.76
CA ARG A 32 12.25 5.41 -1.49
C ARG A 32 12.22 6.34 -0.27
N PHE A 33 11.22 7.22 -0.18
CA PHE A 33 11.04 8.10 0.96
C PHE A 33 10.95 7.30 2.27
N PHE A 34 10.16 6.22 2.28
CA PHE A 34 10.05 5.33 3.43
C PHE A 34 11.44 4.78 3.83
N ASN A 35 12.15 4.16 2.89
CA ASN A 35 13.43 3.52 3.17
C ASN A 35 14.51 4.49 3.66
N GLU A 36 14.50 5.74 3.20
CA GLU A 36 15.49 6.76 3.57
C GLU A 36 15.15 7.48 4.89
N ASN A 37 13.86 7.57 5.24
CA ASN A 37 13.39 8.43 6.33
C ASN A 37 12.71 7.67 7.47
N TYR A 38 12.64 6.34 7.40
CA TYR A 38 11.93 5.52 8.37
C TYR A 38 12.32 5.83 9.80
N LYS A 39 11.30 6.04 10.64
CA LYS A 39 11.42 6.09 12.09
C LYS A 39 10.34 5.23 12.71
N ASN A 40 10.73 4.48 13.72
CA ASN A 40 9.80 3.64 14.48
C ASN A 40 9.06 4.48 15.53
N ASP A 41 8.23 5.41 15.07
CA ASP A 41 7.38 6.26 15.92
C ASP A 41 6.03 6.57 15.26
N ASP A 42 5.02 6.82 16.09
CA ASP A 42 3.63 7.03 15.66
C ASP A 42 3.48 8.23 14.73
N LYS A 43 4.34 9.25 14.90
CA LYS A 43 4.29 10.45 14.07
C LYS A 43 4.74 10.14 12.64
N PHE A 44 5.82 9.41 12.46
CA PHE A 44 6.26 8.99 11.14
C PHE A 44 5.20 8.11 10.47
N ALA A 45 4.59 7.18 11.21
CA ALA A 45 3.53 6.33 10.69
C ALA A 45 2.34 7.16 10.19
N SER A 46 1.83 8.09 11.01
CA SER A 46 0.75 9.00 10.62
C SER A 46 1.12 9.87 9.41
N ASP A 47 2.28 10.53 9.44
CA ASP A 47 2.74 11.41 8.35
C ASP A 47 2.91 10.63 7.03
N PHE A 48 3.32 9.36 7.10
CA PHE A 48 3.50 8.49 5.94
C PHE A 48 2.17 8.00 5.37
N VAL A 49 1.23 7.59 6.22
CA VAL A 49 -0.14 7.21 5.82
C VAL A 49 -0.86 8.40 5.18
N ASP A 50 -0.71 9.60 5.72
CA ASP A 50 -1.28 10.82 5.14
C ASP A 50 -0.69 11.13 3.76
N LYS A 51 0.63 10.94 3.59
CA LYS A 51 1.30 11.10 2.28
C LYS A 51 0.79 10.10 1.26
N PHE A 52 0.63 8.84 1.66
CA PHE A 52 0.07 7.79 0.81
C PHE A 52 -1.36 8.12 0.39
N SER A 53 -2.22 8.44 1.35
CA SER A 53 -3.64 8.76 1.12
C SER A 53 -3.76 9.99 0.19
N SER A 54 -2.98 11.05 0.47
CA SER A 54 -2.95 12.26 -0.36
C SER A 54 -2.47 11.99 -1.78
N LEU A 55 -1.52 11.08 -1.98
CA LEU A 55 -1.03 10.68 -3.30
C LEU A 55 -2.15 9.96 -4.06
N LEU A 56 -2.81 9.00 -3.42
CA LEU A 56 -3.87 8.19 -4.01
C LEU A 56 -5.13 9.01 -4.34
N GLU A 57 -5.51 9.96 -3.49
CA GLU A 57 -6.65 10.86 -3.74
C GLU A 57 -6.49 11.68 -5.02
N LYS A 58 -5.27 12.06 -5.43
CA LYS A 58 -5.01 12.75 -6.72
C LYS A 58 -5.51 11.95 -7.93
N TYR A 59 -5.57 10.64 -7.80
CA TYR A 59 -5.96 9.70 -8.84
C TYR A 59 -7.37 9.14 -8.63
N GLY A 60 -8.12 9.66 -7.64
CA GLY A 60 -9.50 9.27 -7.36
C GLY A 60 -9.66 8.03 -6.48
N PHE A 61 -8.58 7.56 -5.83
CA PHE A 61 -8.65 6.46 -4.86
C PHE A 61 -8.98 7.02 -3.47
N TYR A 62 -10.27 7.04 -3.13
CA TYR A 62 -10.75 7.38 -1.78
C TYR A 62 -10.68 6.17 -0.85
N LEU A 63 -10.83 6.38 0.47
CA LEU A 63 -10.62 5.40 1.55
C LEU A 63 -11.01 3.94 1.19
N ASP A 64 -12.26 3.67 0.82
CA ASP A 64 -12.73 2.31 0.47
C ASP A 64 -11.95 1.66 -0.70
N VAL A 65 -11.50 2.48 -1.64
CA VAL A 65 -10.72 2.04 -2.81
C VAL A 65 -9.24 1.86 -2.44
N GLN A 66 -8.73 2.58 -1.43
CA GLN A 66 -7.34 2.46 -1.00
C GLN A 66 -7.07 1.09 -0.36
N GLU A 67 -8.02 0.56 0.41
CA GLU A 67 -7.92 -0.80 0.95
C GLU A 67 -7.84 -1.84 -0.18
N SER A 68 -8.78 -1.78 -1.14
CA SER A 68 -8.79 -2.66 -2.31
C SER A 68 -7.51 -2.53 -3.14
N PHE A 69 -7.00 -1.29 -3.28
CA PHE A 69 -5.75 -1.01 -3.96
C PHE A 69 -4.55 -1.66 -3.25
N LEU A 70 -4.46 -1.56 -1.92
CA LEU A 70 -3.37 -2.17 -1.15
C LEU A 70 -3.42 -3.70 -1.22
N ASN A 71 -4.61 -4.30 -1.13
CA ASN A 71 -4.81 -5.74 -1.31
C ASN A 71 -4.31 -6.22 -2.68
N ASN A 72 -4.62 -5.46 -3.74
CA ASN A 72 -4.16 -5.78 -5.10
C ASN A 72 -2.67 -5.45 -5.33
N LEU A 73 -2.11 -4.49 -4.61
CA LEU A 73 -0.72 -4.07 -4.74
C LEU A 73 0.24 -5.04 -4.05
N TYR A 74 -0.17 -5.62 -2.91
CA TYR A 74 0.65 -6.57 -2.15
C TYR A 74 1.22 -7.75 -2.97
N PRO A 75 0.46 -8.45 -3.84
CA PRO A 75 1.01 -9.52 -4.67
C PRO A 75 1.92 -9.04 -5.82
N VAL A 76 2.04 -7.72 -6.04
CA VAL A 76 2.95 -7.15 -7.03
C VAL A 76 4.36 -7.10 -6.44
N ALA A 77 5.22 -8.02 -6.87
CA ALA A 77 6.55 -8.24 -6.27
C ALA A 77 7.39 -6.96 -6.09
N GLU A 78 7.27 -5.99 -7.00
CA GLU A 78 8.01 -4.74 -6.93
C GLU A 78 7.46 -3.71 -5.92
N PHE A 79 6.24 -3.89 -5.41
CA PHE A 79 5.60 -3.01 -4.43
C PHE A 79 5.14 -3.75 -3.16
N LYS A 80 5.37 -5.07 -3.08
CA LYS A 80 4.98 -5.90 -1.94
C LYS A 80 5.41 -5.31 -0.58
N ASN A 81 6.66 -4.87 -0.48
CA ASN A 81 7.19 -4.25 0.73
C ASN A 81 6.51 -2.92 1.06
N LEU A 82 6.33 -2.05 0.06
CA LEU A 82 5.61 -0.78 0.23
C LEU A 82 4.18 -1.02 0.74
N ALA A 83 3.43 -1.91 0.07
CA ALA A 83 2.06 -2.24 0.43
C ALA A 83 1.98 -2.81 1.85
N GLY A 84 2.83 -3.78 2.20
CA GLY A 84 2.86 -4.36 3.53
C GLY A 84 3.16 -3.33 4.63
N ASN A 85 4.13 -2.44 4.40
CA ASN A 85 4.45 -1.38 5.37
C ASN A 85 3.30 -0.41 5.57
N ILE A 86 2.59 -0.02 4.49
CA ILE A 86 1.41 0.86 4.60
C ILE A 86 0.31 0.16 5.38
N ILE A 87 -0.01 -1.10 5.06
CA ILE A 87 -1.06 -1.88 5.77
C ILE A 87 -0.76 -1.94 7.26
N ILE A 88 0.48 -2.30 7.65
CA ILE A 88 0.90 -2.36 9.05
C ILE A 88 0.75 -1.00 9.73
N MET A 89 1.18 0.08 9.07
CA MET A 89 1.09 1.43 9.63
C MET A 89 -0.35 1.88 9.82
N ILE A 90 -1.22 1.69 8.83
CA ILE A 90 -2.65 2.04 8.94
C ILE A 90 -3.26 1.33 10.15
N ARG A 91 -3.17 -0.01 10.20
CA ARG A 91 -3.72 -0.81 11.31
C ARG A 91 -3.21 -0.36 12.68
N ASN A 92 -1.92 -0.06 12.79
CA ASN A 92 -1.32 0.43 14.04
C ASN A 92 -1.79 1.83 14.44
N THR A 93 -2.06 2.71 13.47
CA THR A 93 -2.44 4.12 13.72
C THR A 93 -3.95 4.34 13.86
N SER A 94 -4.79 3.62 13.11
CA SER A 94 -6.25 3.79 13.11
C SER A 94 -6.95 2.87 14.11
N HIS A 95 -6.27 1.83 14.60
CA HIS A 95 -6.88 0.73 15.35
C HIS A 95 -8.02 0.02 14.59
N GLU A 96 -8.00 0.10 13.26
CA GLU A 96 -8.92 -0.64 12.38
C GLU A 96 -8.33 -2.04 12.12
N ASP A 97 -8.73 -2.99 12.96
CA ASP A 97 -8.26 -4.37 12.89
C ASP A 97 -8.78 -5.12 11.64
N ASP A 98 -9.82 -4.62 10.98
CA ASP A 98 -10.40 -5.18 9.76
C ASP A 98 -9.77 -4.66 8.46
N PHE A 99 -9.01 -3.56 8.51
CA PHE A 99 -8.37 -3.00 7.33
C PHE A 99 -7.37 -3.98 6.69
N CYS A 100 -7.61 -4.35 5.42
CA CYS A 100 -6.82 -5.32 4.67
C CYS A 100 -6.66 -6.67 5.41
N GLU A 101 -7.66 -7.11 6.20
CA GLU A 101 -7.58 -8.28 7.08
C GLU A 101 -6.98 -9.51 6.39
N PHE A 102 -7.55 -9.90 5.25
CA PHE A 102 -7.10 -11.07 4.49
C PHE A 102 -5.62 -10.96 4.06
N THR A 103 -5.22 -9.79 3.56
CA THR A 103 -3.83 -9.57 3.15
C THR A 103 -2.89 -9.51 4.35
N TYR A 104 -3.34 -8.96 5.48
CA TYR A 104 -2.57 -8.97 6.72
C TYR A 104 -2.37 -10.39 7.27
N GLU A 105 -3.40 -11.23 7.25
CA GLU A 105 -3.29 -12.65 7.62
C GLU A 105 -2.26 -13.37 6.74
N GLN A 106 -2.31 -13.15 5.42
CA GLN A 106 -1.30 -13.68 4.50
C GLN A 106 0.12 -13.21 4.85
N MET A 107 0.29 -11.93 5.19
CA MET A 107 1.59 -11.39 5.61
C MET A 107 2.13 -12.12 6.85
N ILE A 108 1.26 -12.40 7.83
CA ILE A 108 1.65 -13.10 9.06
C ILE A 108 2.02 -14.56 8.75
N GLU A 109 1.23 -15.26 7.93
CA GLU A 109 1.53 -16.63 7.50
C GLU A 109 2.88 -16.72 6.76
N GLU A 110 3.15 -15.78 5.86
CA GLU A 110 4.44 -15.71 5.16
C GLU A 110 5.61 -15.48 6.13
N MET A 111 5.46 -14.56 7.09
CA MET A 111 6.49 -14.30 8.10
C MET A 111 6.76 -15.51 9.00
N GLN A 112 5.72 -16.28 9.36
CA GLN A 112 5.86 -17.49 10.16
C GLN A 112 6.59 -18.58 9.35
N ASN A 113 6.20 -18.81 8.10
CA ASN A 113 6.84 -19.78 7.23
C ASN A 113 8.33 -19.44 6.95
N ASP A 114 8.67 -18.16 6.81
CA ASP A 114 10.05 -17.71 6.63
C ASP A 114 10.91 -17.89 7.90
N SER A 115 10.29 -17.92 9.08
CA SER A 115 10.97 -18.11 10.37
C SER A 115 11.23 -19.58 10.75
N GLU A 116 10.59 -20.52 10.04
CA GLU A 116 10.71 -21.97 10.25
C GLU A 116 11.83 -22.63 9.42
N TYR A 117 12.65 -21.83 8.72
CA TYR A 117 13.82 -22.25 7.93
C TYR A 117 15.12 -21.57 8.36
#